data_AF-A0A453IZE6-F1
#
_entry.id   AF-A0A453IZE6-F1
#
_cell.length_a   1.000
_cell.length_b   1.000
_cell.length_c   1.000
_cell.angle_alpha   90.00
_cell.angle_beta   90.00
_cell.angle_gamma   90.00
#
_symmetry.space_group_name_H-M   'P 1'
#
loop_
_entity.id
_entity.type
_entity.pdbx_description
1 polymer ?
#
loop_
_entity_poly.entity_id
_entity_poly.type
_entity_poly.pdbx_seq_one_letter_code
_entity_poly.pdbx_strand_id
1 'polypeptide(L)'
;MTNDEAALLALKETVRYGMFLGTFAGAFASVDECIAALWGRKRTARWRSLLSGLIAGPSMLLTGPGTQHTSLAIYILMRAAVLASRCGIKSKRFGKICKPLTWSHGDVFLMCLSSAQILSAYILQQDSLPSSYKSFLKTHGGKDQSILQGLKEVVNHTAFSNLEAIEKYYKSVGVDIKLDPDMKVPCSIVHGNQSCAGHFISFLLQAYGRAVPVYIPVYLVPALVVHRQDLMKRYTTVSSKLTS
;
A
#
# COMPACT_ATOMS: atom_id res chain seq x y z
N MET A 1 -5.91 -26.32 -5.75
CA MET A 1 -4.87 -25.55 -6.47
C MET A 1 -3.54 -26.01 -5.92
N THR A 2 -2.76 -26.72 -6.73
CA THR A 2 -1.38 -27.10 -6.39
C THR A 2 -0.48 -25.85 -6.49
N ASN A 3 0.62 -25.81 -5.73
CA ASN A 3 1.55 -24.67 -5.74
C ASN A 3 2.08 -24.34 -7.15
N ASP A 4 2.21 -25.36 -8.00
CA ASP A 4 2.68 -25.22 -9.38
C ASP A 4 1.67 -24.53 -10.29
N GLU A 5 0.37 -24.82 -10.15
CA GLU A 5 -0.68 -24.13 -10.89
C GLU A 5 -0.77 -22.65 -10.50
N ALA A 6 -0.63 -22.34 -9.22
CA ALA A 6 -0.62 -20.96 -8.74
C ALA A 6 0.61 -20.20 -9.25
N ALA A 7 1.79 -20.84 -9.27
CA ALA A 7 3.00 -20.26 -9.83
C ALA A 7 2.89 -20.01 -11.33
N LEU A 8 2.34 -20.95 -12.10
CA LEU A 8 2.12 -20.79 -13.54
C LEU A 8 1.10 -19.68 -13.85
N LEU A 9 0.02 -19.57 -13.07
CA LEU A 9 -0.94 -18.49 -13.21
C LEU A 9 -0.28 -17.12 -12.93
N ALA A 10 0.47 -17.02 -11.83
CA ALA A 10 1.18 -15.79 -11.49
C ALA A 10 2.22 -15.40 -12.56
N LEU A 11 2.94 -16.38 -13.14
CA LEU A 11 3.91 -16.15 -14.19
C LEU A 11 3.24 -15.71 -15.50
N LYS A 12 2.13 -16.34 -15.87
CA LYS A 12 1.33 -15.95 -17.04
C LYS A 12 0.77 -14.53 -16.90
N GLU A 13 0.27 -14.18 -15.71
CA GLU A 13 -0.14 -12.82 -15.41
C GLU A 13 1.04 -11.85 -15.50
N THR A 14 2.16 -12.17 -14.87
CA THR A 14 3.37 -11.32 -14.88
C THR A 14 3.87 -11.06 -16.30
N VAL A 15 3.92 -12.09 -17.15
CA VAL A 15 4.34 -11.96 -18.56
C VAL A 15 3.35 -11.09 -19.34
N ARG A 16 2.04 -11.27 -19.12
CA ARG A 16 1.01 -10.45 -19.77
C ARG A 16 1.13 -8.98 -19.38
N TYR A 17 1.33 -8.69 -18.09
CA TYR A 17 1.53 -7.32 -17.61
C TYR A 17 2.86 -6.72 -18.09
N GLY A 18 3.92 -7.52 -18.13
CA GLY A 18 5.21 -7.10 -18.69
C GLY A 18 5.10 -6.72 -20.17
N MET A 19 4.38 -7.53 -20.95
CA MET A 19 4.12 -7.26 -22.37
C MET A 19 3.25 -6.01 -22.56
N PHE A 20 2.22 -5.81 -21.72
CA PHE A 20 1.43 -4.59 -21.72
C PHE A 20 2.29 -3.35 -21.43
N LEU A 21 3.06 -3.36 -20.34
CA LEU A 21 3.91 -2.22 -19.95
C LEU A 21 4.96 -1.90 -21.01
N GLY A 22 5.58 -2.93 -21.61
CA GLY A 22 6.53 -2.77 -22.70
C GLY A 22 5.88 -2.16 -23.95
N THR A 23 4.71 -2.66 -24.34
CA THR A 23 3.97 -2.15 -25.51
C THR A 23 3.49 -0.72 -25.30
N PHE A 24 2.96 -0.41 -24.11
CA PHE A 24 2.52 0.94 -23.76
C PHE A 24 3.69 1.93 -23.79
N ALA A 25 4.81 1.60 -23.14
CA ALA A 25 6.00 2.46 -23.12
C ALA A 25 6.62 2.63 -24.52
N GLY A 26 6.71 1.55 -25.30
CA GLY A 26 7.23 1.56 -26.66
C GLY A 26 6.34 2.38 -27.61
N ALA A 27 5.02 2.19 -27.56
CA ALA A 27 4.06 2.97 -28.35
C ALA A 27 4.10 4.46 -27.96
N PHE A 28 4.16 4.76 -26.66
CA PHE A 28 4.29 6.14 -26.19
C PHE A 28 5.57 6.78 -26.73
N ALA A 29 6.73 6.16 -26.54
CA ALA A 29 8.02 6.71 -26.94
C ALA A 29 8.15 6.85 -28.46
N SER A 30 7.68 5.86 -29.24
CA SER A 30 7.72 5.91 -30.70
C SER A 30 6.83 7.02 -31.27
N VAL A 31 5.61 7.18 -30.77
CA VAL A 31 4.70 8.26 -31.18
C VAL A 31 5.25 9.62 -30.75
N ASP A 32 5.79 9.71 -29.53
CA ASP A 32 6.38 10.93 -28.98
C ASP A 32 7.60 11.40 -29.81
N GLU A 33 8.48 10.49 -30.25
CA GLU A 33 9.63 10.82 -31.09
C GLU A 33 9.23 11.08 -32.55
N CYS A 34 8.27 10.33 -33.11
CA CYS A 34 7.75 10.54 -34.45
C CYS A 34 7.14 11.94 -34.62
N ILE A 35 6.32 12.39 -33.65
CA ILE A 35 5.74 13.74 -33.64
C ILE A 35 6.84 14.81 -33.47
N ALA A 36 7.86 14.53 -32.66
CA ALA A 36 8.97 15.46 -32.46
C ALA A 36 9.84 15.60 -33.73
N ALA A 37 10.03 14.52 -34.49
CA ALA A 37 10.78 14.48 -35.74
C ALA A 37 10.04 15.20 -36.87
N LEU A 38 8.72 15.00 -37.00
CA LEU A 38 7.92 15.57 -38.10
C LEU A 38 7.59 17.07 -37.91
N TRP A 39 7.25 17.50 -36.69
CA TRP A 39 6.72 18.85 -36.43
C TRP A 39 7.65 19.76 -35.62
N GLY A 40 8.83 19.27 -35.24
CA GLY A 40 9.84 20.01 -34.50
C GLY A 40 9.57 20.08 -32.98
N ARG A 41 10.61 19.78 -32.20
CA ARG A 41 10.58 19.57 -30.74
C ARG A 41 10.07 20.78 -29.92
N LYS A 42 10.26 22.02 -30.41
CA LYS A 42 9.87 23.26 -29.70
C LYS A 42 8.38 23.62 -29.83
N ARG A 43 7.73 23.26 -30.95
CA ARG A 43 6.33 23.64 -31.24
C ARG A 43 5.32 22.66 -30.64
N THR A 44 5.68 21.39 -30.54
CA THR A 44 4.78 20.30 -30.11
C THR A 44 4.85 19.96 -28.61
N ALA A 45 5.77 20.56 -27.85
CA ALA A 45 6.05 20.23 -26.45
C ALA A 45 4.83 20.25 -25.49
N ARG A 46 3.78 21.04 -25.81
CA ARG A 46 2.59 21.16 -24.95
C ARG A 46 1.53 20.06 -25.15
N TRP A 47 1.46 19.45 -26.33
CA TRP A 47 0.38 18.51 -26.69
C TRP A 47 0.88 17.11 -27.06
N ARG A 48 2.16 16.98 -27.38
CA ARG A 48 2.79 15.73 -27.83
C ARG A 48 2.60 14.59 -26.85
N SER A 49 2.83 14.83 -25.55
CA SER A 49 2.68 13.83 -24.49
C SER A 49 1.22 13.42 -24.25
N LEU A 50 0.27 14.33 -24.49
CA LEU A 50 -1.16 14.02 -24.41
C LEU A 50 -1.57 13.12 -25.57
N LEU A 51 -1.10 13.42 -26.78
CA LEU A 51 -1.43 12.65 -27.98
C LEU A 51 -0.77 11.26 -27.97
N SER A 52 0.50 11.16 -27.59
CA SER A 52 1.18 9.87 -27.45
C SER A 52 0.53 9.01 -26.35
N GLY A 53 0.09 9.62 -25.24
CA GLY A 53 -0.69 8.92 -24.22
C GLY A 53 -2.05 8.42 -24.73
N LEU A 54 -2.76 9.23 -25.51
CA LEU A 54 -4.05 8.86 -26.12
C LEU A 54 -3.90 7.69 -27.10
N ILE A 55 -2.83 7.70 -27.92
CA ILE A 55 -2.56 6.65 -28.90
C ILE A 55 -2.01 5.38 -28.23
N ALA A 56 -1.25 5.51 -27.14
CA ALA A 56 -0.75 4.37 -26.38
C ALA A 56 -1.81 3.75 -25.46
N GLY A 57 -2.82 4.51 -25.02
CA GLY A 57 -3.88 4.07 -24.11
C GLY A 57 -4.61 2.77 -24.51
N PRO A 58 -4.98 2.58 -25.79
CA PRO A 58 -5.58 1.34 -26.28
C PRO A 58 -4.74 0.08 -26.06
N SER A 59 -3.42 0.19 -25.86
CA SER A 59 -2.58 -0.97 -25.52
C SER A 59 -3.01 -1.64 -24.21
N MET A 60 -3.77 -0.95 -23.35
CA MET A 60 -4.35 -1.51 -22.12
C MET A 60 -5.34 -2.64 -22.39
N LEU A 61 -5.93 -2.71 -23.60
CA LEU A 61 -6.80 -3.80 -24.02
C LEU A 61 -6.06 -5.14 -24.20
N LEU A 62 -4.74 -5.11 -24.40
CA LEU A 62 -3.89 -6.32 -24.45
C LEU A 62 -3.85 -7.06 -23.09
N THR A 63 -4.14 -6.35 -22.01
CA THR A 63 -4.25 -6.91 -20.65
C THR A 63 -5.45 -7.86 -20.49
N GLY A 64 -6.39 -7.85 -21.44
CA GLY A 64 -7.38 -8.91 -21.64
C GLY A 64 -8.85 -8.48 -21.61
N PRO A 65 -9.71 -9.08 -22.46
CA PRO A 65 -11.14 -8.87 -22.38
C PRO A 65 -11.72 -9.59 -21.15
N GLY A 66 -12.43 -8.87 -20.29
CA GLY A 66 -13.23 -9.45 -19.20
C GLY A 66 -12.66 -9.35 -17.78
N THR A 67 -11.45 -8.82 -17.58
CA THR A 67 -10.86 -8.64 -16.25
C THR A 67 -10.91 -7.18 -15.82
N GLN A 68 -11.77 -6.86 -14.85
CA GLN A 68 -11.78 -5.53 -14.22
C GLN A 68 -10.53 -5.35 -13.35
N HIS A 69 -9.48 -4.76 -13.90
CA HIS A 69 -8.23 -4.47 -13.19
C HIS A 69 -8.34 -3.20 -12.33
N THR A 70 -9.25 -3.22 -11.36
CA THR A 70 -9.48 -2.10 -10.44
C THR A 70 -8.21 -1.64 -9.74
N SER A 71 -7.34 -2.56 -9.33
CA SER A 71 -6.05 -2.23 -8.70
C SER A 71 -5.10 -1.46 -9.61
N LEU A 72 -5.00 -1.84 -10.89
CA LEU A 72 -4.15 -1.16 -11.87
C LEU A 72 -4.71 0.22 -12.22
N ALA A 73 -6.02 0.33 -12.40
CA ALA A 73 -6.70 1.60 -12.63
C ALA A 73 -6.50 2.58 -11.46
N ILE A 74 -6.69 2.11 -10.22
CA ILE A 74 -6.44 2.90 -9.00
C ILE A 74 -4.96 3.32 -8.93
N TYR A 75 -4.03 2.43 -9.26
CA TYR A 75 -2.61 2.76 -9.27
C TYR A 75 -2.27 3.86 -10.30
N ILE A 76 -2.75 3.74 -11.53
CA ILE A 76 -2.56 4.76 -12.58
C ILE A 76 -3.20 6.08 -12.15
N LEU A 77 -4.43 6.04 -11.62
CA LEU A 77 -5.14 7.22 -11.12
C LEU A 77 -4.35 7.93 -10.02
N MET A 78 -3.83 7.17 -9.04
CA MET A 78 -2.99 7.70 -7.96
C MET A 78 -1.73 8.37 -8.53
N ARG A 79 -1.02 7.72 -9.46
CA ARG A 79 0.17 8.30 -10.11
C ARG A 79 -0.16 9.56 -10.91
N ALA A 80 -1.25 9.54 -11.66
CA ALA A 80 -1.75 10.68 -12.41
C ALA A 80 -2.11 11.85 -11.48
N ALA A 81 -2.80 11.58 -10.37
CA ALA A 81 -3.14 12.57 -9.36
C ALA A 81 -1.87 13.19 -8.74
N VAL A 82 -0.89 12.38 -8.33
CA VAL A 82 0.38 12.88 -7.78
C VAL A 82 1.12 13.78 -8.78
N LEU A 83 1.18 13.39 -10.05
CA LEU A 83 1.79 14.20 -11.11
C LEU A 83 1.00 15.49 -11.34
N ALA A 84 -0.32 15.41 -11.44
CA ALA A 84 -1.20 16.55 -11.61
C ALA A 84 -1.06 17.54 -10.46
N SER A 85 -1.01 17.07 -9.21
CA SER A 85 -0.76 17.90 -8.03
C SER A 85 0.61 18.58 -8.10
N ARG A 86 1.69 17.86 -8.42
CA ARG A 86 3.04 18.43 -8.55
C ARG A 86 3.12 19.49 -9.66
N CYS A 87 2.54 19.20 -10.83
CA CYS A 87 2.47 20.14 -11.95
C CYS A 87 1.59 21.35 -11.63
N GLY A 88 0.49 21.13 -10.89
CA GLY A 88 -0.46 22.16 -10.45
C GLY A 88 0.18 23.15 -9.47
N ILE A 89 0.92 22.64 -8.48
CA ILE A 89 1.67 23.47 -7.50
C ILE A 89 2.71 24.35 -8.23
N LYS A 90 3.40 23.80 -9.24
CA LYS A 90 4.41 24.54 -10.02
C LYS A 90 3.81 25.53 -11.04
N SER A 91 2.52 25.42 -11.35
CA SER A 91 1.85 26.26 -12.35
C SER A 91 1.51 27.65 -11.80
N LYS A 92 1.86 28.72 -12.53
CA LYS A 92 1.57 30.12 -12.13
C LYS A 92 0.06 30.41 -11.97
N ARG A 93 -0.81 29.68 -12.68
CA ARG A 93 -2.28 29.86 -12.61
C ARG A 93 -2.93 28.99 -11.53
N PHE A 94 -2.52 27.73 -11.41
CA PHE A 94 -3.12 26.79 -10.46
C PHE A 94 -2.43 26.78 -9.09
N GLY A 95 -1.23 27.36 -8.97
CA GLY A 95 -0.48 27.41 -7.70
C GLY A 95 -1.20 28.14 -6.57
N LYS A 96 -2.11 29.09 -6.87
CA LYS A 96 -2.95 29.74 -5.85
C LYS A 96 -4.03 28.79 -5.29
N ILE A 97 -4.65 27.96 -6.14
CA ILE A 97 -5.70 27.00 -5.75
C ILE A 97 -5.08 25.76 -5.09
N CYS A 98 -3.90 25.34 -5.53
CA CYS A 98 -3.16 24.22 -4.96
C CYS A 98 -2.29 24.61 -3.75
N LYS A 99 -2.28 25.88 -3.33
CA LYS A 99 -1.52 26.38 -2.16
C LYS A 99 -1.84 25.64 -0.84
N PRO A 100 -3.10 25.30 -0.49
CA PRO A 100 -3.41 24.48 0.69
C PRO A 100 -2.81 23.07 0.64
N LEU A 101 -2.54 22.52 -0.54
CA LEU A 101 -1.91 21.21 -0.69
C LEU A 101 -0.40 21.27 -0.37
N THR A 102 0.21 22.45 -0.36
CA THR A 102 1.61 22.72 0.00
C THR A 102 1.81 23.02 1.48
N TRP A 103 0.84 22.69 2.34
CA TRP A 103 0.97 22.89 3.78
C TRP A 103 2.20 22.14 4.34
N SER A 104 2.93 22.77 5.26
CA SER A 104 4.22 22.28 5.78
C SER A 104 4.16 20.88 6.40
N HIS A 105 2.98 20.45 6.85
CA HIS A 105 2.76 19.12 7.44
C HIS A 105 1.61 18.38 6.72
N GLY A 106 1.30 18.77 5.49
CA GLY A 106 0.19 18.19 4.73
C GLY A 106 0.39 16.71 4.41
N ASP A 107 1.64 16.28 4.26
CA ASP A 107 2.04 14.88 4.11
C ASP A 107 1.75 14.05 5.37
N VAL A 108 2.11 14.57 6.56
CA VAL A 108 1.81 13.93 7.85
C VAL A 108 0.31 13.86 8.07
N PHE A 109 -0.41 14.96 7.84
CA PHE A 109 -1.86 14.98 7.97
C PHE A 109 -2.54 14.00 7.00
N LEU A 110 -2.13 13.96 5.74
CA LEU A 110 -2.68 13.04 4.73
C LEU A 110 -2.37 11.58 5.10
N MET A 111 -1.18 11.30 5.63
CA MET A 111 -0.81 9.98 6.13
C MET A 111 -1.69 9.57 7.33
N CYS A 112 -1.88 10.46 8.31
CA CYS A 112 -2.73 10.21 9.47
C CYS A 112 -4.18 9.98 9.07
N LEU A 113 -4.72 10.82 8.18
CA LEU A 113 -6.09 10.70 7.67
C LEU A 113 -6.30 9.39 6.91
N SER A 114 -5.36 9.04 6.03
CA SER A 114 -5.42 7.78 5.27
C SER A 114 -5.32 6.57 6.21
N SER A 115 -4.45 6.64 7.22
CA SER A 115 -4.29 5.57 8.22
C SER A 115 -5.55 5.40 9.06
N ALA A 116 -6.15 6.51 9.51
CA ALA A 116 -7.41 6.49 10.23
C ALA A 116 -8.54 5.89 9.37
N GLN A 117 -8.63 6.27 8.10
CA GLN A 117 -9.64 5.74 7.18
C GLN A 117 -9.46 4.24 6.92
N ILE A 118 -8.23 3.78 6.69
CA ILE A 118 -7.90 2.35 6.53
C ILE A 118 -8.28 1.57 7.78
N LEU A 119 -7.93 2.08 8.96
CA LEU A 119 -8.22 1.42 10.23
C LEU A 119 -9.73 1.38 10.51
N SER A 120 -10.44 2.48 10.27
CA SER A 120 -11.89 2.54 10.40
C SER A 120 -12.60 1.58 9.44
N ALA A 121 -12.15 1.50 8.18
CA ALA A 121 -12.68 0.53 7.21
C ALA A 121 -12.39 -0.92 7.66
N TYR A 122 -11.21 -1.18 8.21
CA TYR A 122 -10.85 -2.49 8.73
C TYR A 122 -11.65 -2.91 9.97
N ILE A 123 -12.07 -1.98 10.82
CA ILE A 123 -12.89 -2.29 12.01
C ILE A 123 -14.37 -2.42 11.62
N LEU A 124 -14.91 -1.44 10.88
CA LEU A 124 -16.34 -1.35 10.62
C LEU A 124 -16.81 -2.20 9.44
N GLN A 125 -16.00 -2.33 8.39
CA GLN A 125 -16.42 -2.95 7.13
C GLN A 125 -15.27 -3.69 6.42
N GLN A 126 -14.80 -4.78 7.04
CA GLN A 126 -13.70 -5.60 6.51
C GLN A 126 -13.91 -6.10 5.08
N ASP A 127 -15.17 -6.32 4.68
CA ASP A 127 -15.50 -6.89 3.37
C ASP A 127 -15.46 -5.85 2.24
N SER A 128 -15.29 -4.57 2.57
CA SER A 128 -15.01 -3.51 1.58
C SER A 128 -13.55 -3.55 1.09
N LEU A 129 -12.66 -4.22 1.82
CA LEU A 129 -11.23 -4.28 1.49
C LEU A 129 -10.94 -5.45 0.55
N PRO A 130 -9.98 -5.30 -0.38
CA PRO A 130 -9.51 -6.41 -1.21
C PRO A 130 -9.04 -7.59 -0.34
N SER A 131 -9.34 -8.81 -0.74
CA SER A 131 -9.04 -10.03 0.03
C SER A 131 -7.55 -10.17 0.39
N SER A 132 -6.65 -9.81 -0.52
CA SER A 132 -5.20 -9.78 -0.27
C SER A 132 -4.82 -8.75 0.80
N TYR A 133 -5.40 -7.56 0.75
CA TYR A 133 -5.16 -6.50 1.74
C TYR A 133 -5.77 -6.85 3.10
N LYS A 134 -6.95 -7.49 3.13
CA LYS A 134 -7.55 -8.05 4.35
C LYS A 134 -6.65 -9.10 4.99
N SER A 135 -6.08 -10.02 4.21
CA SER A 135 -5.13 -11.01 4.73
C SER A 135 -3.86 -10.36 5.29
N PHE A 136 -3.31 -9.38 4.59
CA PHE A 136 -2.16 -8.61 5.06
C PHE A 136 -2.45 -7.91 6.39
N LEU A 137 -3.57 -7.19 6.49
CA LEU A 137 -3.99 -6.52 7.72
C LEU A 137 -4.30 -7.51 8.84
N LYS A 138 -4.83 -8.71 8.55
CA LYS A 138 -5.05 -9.75 9.54
C LYS A 138 -3.71 -10.24 10.12
N THR A 139 -2.73 -10.50 9.26
CA THR A 139 -1.38 -10.93 9.67
C THR A 139 -0.66 -9.86 10.49
N HIS A 140 -0.70 -8.60 10.06
CA HIS A 140 -0.02 -7.50 10.76
C HIS A 140 -0.78 -7.01 12.00
N GLY A 141 -2.11 -6.99 11.94
CA GLY A 141 -2.99 -6.62 13.05
C GLY A 141 -2.96 -7.62 14.20
N GLY A 142 -2.65 -8.90 13.93
CA GLY A 142 -2.38 -9.91 14.95
C GLY A 142 -3.51 -10.15 15.95
N LYS A 143 -4.73 -9.73 15.61
CA LYS A 143 -5.93 -9.89 16.41
C LYS A 143 -6.91 -10.78 15.65
N ASP A 144 -7.61 -11.61 16.40
CA ASP A 144 -8.61 -12.49 15.84
C ASP A 144 -9.85 -11.72 15.36
N GLN A 145 -10.56 -12.32 14.40
CA GLN A 145 -11.75 -11.72 13.80
C GLN A 145 -12.88 -11.54 14.83
N SER A 146 -12.96 -12.40 15.84
CA SER A 146 -13.89 -12.27 16.98
C SER A 146 -13.69 -10.98 17.78
N ILE A 147 -12.43 -10.60 18.06
CA ILE A 147 -12.09 -9.35 18.76
C ILE A 147 -12.46 -8.14 17.91
N LEU A 148 -12.24 -8.20 16.60
CA LEU A 148 -12.58 -7.11 15.69
C LEU A 148 -14.10 -6.92 15.55
N GLN A 149 -14.86 -8.01 15.59
CA GLN A 149 -16.32 -7.97 15.60
C GLN A 149 -16.86 -7.38 16.91
N GLY A 150 -16.29 -7.77 18.06
CA GLY A 150 -16.59 -7.13 19.34
C GLY A 150 -16.28 -5.63 19.31
N LEU A 151 -15.16 -5.21 18.72
CA LEU A 151 -14.81 -3.80 18.59
C LEU A 151 -15.78 -3.04 17.66
N LYS A 152 -16.24 -3.66 16.58
CA LYS A 152 -17.27 -3.10 15.70
C LYS A 152 -18.59 -2.89 16.43
N GLU A 153 -18.99 -3.82 17.29
CA GLU A 153 -20.19 -3.72 18.10
C GLU A 153 -20.10 -2.56 19.13
N VAL A 154 -18.92 -2.36 19.73
CA VAL A 154 -18.64 -1.19 20.61
C VAL A 154 -18.80 0.13 19.85
N VAL A 155 -18.17 0.26 18.68
CA VAL A 155 -18.18 1.51 17.90
C VAL A 155 -19.59 1.85 17.40
N ASN A 156 -20.40 0.84 17.08
CA ASN A 156 -21.78 1.03 16.64
C ASN A 156 -22.78 1.17 17.79
N HIS A 157 -22.34 1.17 19.06
CA HIS A 157 -23.20 1.18 20.25
C HIS A 157 -24.28 0.09 20.24
N THR A 158 -23.98 -1.07 19.64
CA THR A 158 -24.88 -2.23 19.59
C THR A 158 -24.56 -3.19 20.73
N ALA A 159 -25.56 -3.90 21.25
CA ALA A 159 -25.36 -4.92 22.28
C ALA A 159 -24.38 -5.99 21.80
N PHE A 160 -23.46 -6.40 22.69
CA PHE A 160 -22.45 -7.40 22.38
C PHE A 160 -23.10 -8.75 22.09
N SER A 161 -22.87 -9.30 20.89
CA SER A 161 -23.44 -10.59 20.48
C SER A 161 -22.41 -11.74 20.54
N ASN A 162 -21.12 -11.42 20.66
CA ASN A 162 -20.01 -12.38 20.49
C ASN A 162 -19.06 -12.51 21.71
N LEU A 163 -19.54 -12.21 22.92
CA LEU A 163 -18.74 -12.27 24.16
C LEU A 163 -18.12 -13.66 24.41
N GLU A 164 -18.90 -14.74 24.26
CA GLU A 164 -18.43 -16.12 24.46
C GLU A 164 -17.32 -16.54 23.47
N ALA A 165 -17.35 -16.03 22.24
CA ALA A 165 -16.34 -16.32 21.23
C ALA A 165 -15.00 -15.65 21.56
N ILE A 166 -15.04 -14.44 22.15
CA ILE A 166 -13.87 -13.69 22.61
C ILE A 166 -13.26 -14.37 23.84
N GLU A 167 -14.07 -14.82 24.79
CA GLU A 167 -13.61 -15.59 25.95
C GLU A 167 -12.93 -16.90 25.52
N LYS A 168 -13.53 -17.63 24.58
CA LYS A 168 -12.97 -18.88 24.05
C LYS A 168 -11.63 -18.66 23.33
N TYR A 169 -11.50 -17.54 22.60
CA TYR A 169 -10.24 -17.16 21.97
C TYR A 169 -9.15 -16.87 23.00
N TYR A 170 -9.42 -16.05 24.01
CA TYR A 170 -8.43 -15.75 25.05
C TYR A 170 -8.05 -16.98 25.88
N LYS A 171 -9.00 -17.88 26.14
CA LYS A 171 -8.74 -19.18 26.77
C LYS A 171 -7.81 -20.06 25.93
N SER A 172 -7.94 -20.01 24.60
CA SER A 172 -7.04 -20.72 23.68
C SER A 172 -5.63 -20.13 23.62
N VAL A 173 -5.48 -18.85 23.95
CA VAL A 173 -4.20 -18.13 24.06
C VAL A 173 -3.61 -18.25 25.48
N GLY A 174 -4.31 -18.92 26.41
CA GLY A 174 -3.84 -19.19 27.77
C GLY A 174 -4.15 -18.08 28.79
N VAL A 175 -5.07 -17.17 28.47
CA VAL A 175 -5.51 -16.09 29.38
C VAL A 175 -6.97 -16.31 29.73
N ASP A 176 -7.27 -16.61 30.98
CA ASP A 176 -8.64 -16.75 31.47
C ASP A 176 -9.21 -15.36 31.78
N ILE A 177 -10.21 -14.93 30.99
CA ILE A 177 -10.87 -13.64 31.12
C ILE A 177 -12.36 -13.91 31.18
N LYS A 178 -13.01 -13.45 32.25
CA LYS A 178 -14.46 -13.34 32.30
C LYS A 178 -14.85 -11.95 31.83
N LEU A 179 -15.56 -11.85 30.72
CA LEU A 179 -16.10 -10.61 30.20
C LEU A 179 -17.51 -10.40 30.77
N ASP A 180 -17.72 -9.27 31.43
CA ASP A 180 -19.04 -8.90 31.97
C ASP A 180 -19.74 -7.96 30.96
N PRO A 181 -21.01 -8.22 30.56
CA PRO A 181 -21.74 -7.42 29.57
C PRO A 181 -21.93 -5.94 29.92
N ASP A 182 -21.73 -5.53 31.17
CA ASP A 182 -21.90 -4.14 31.63
C ASP A 182 -20.58 -3.34 31.79
N MET A 183 -19.47 -3.85 31.25
CA MET A 183 -18.16 -3.16 31.35
C MET A 183 -18.10 -1.90 30.47
N LYS A 184 -17.95 -0.73 31.11
CA LYS A 184 -17.80 0.57 30.45
C LYS A 184 -16.52 0.77 29.63
N VAL A 185 -15.50 -0.08 29.79
CA VAL A 185 -14.17 0.16 29.19
C VAL A 185 -13.66 -1.07 28.44
N PRO A 186 -13.36 -0.95 27.13
CA PRO A 186 -12.93 -2.07 26.28
C PRO A 186 -11.50 -2.58 26.57
N CYS A 187 -10.84 -2.09 27.62
CA CYS A 187 -9.46 -2.47 27.95
C CYS A 187 -9.33 -3.97 28.24
N SER A 188 -10.31 -4.59 28.89
CA SER A 188 -10.32 -6.05 29.15
C SER A 188 -10.48 -6.86 27.85
N ILE A 189 -11.22 -6.32 26.86
CA ILE A 189 -11.43 -6.92 25.53
C ILE A 189 -10.16 -6.84 24.68
N VAL A 190 -9.35 -5.80 24.86
CA VAL A 190 -8.18 -5.51 24.03
C VAL A 190 -6.86 -6.00 24.66
N HIS A 191 -6.77 -6.01 25.98
CA HIS A 191 -5.53 -6.27 26.74
C HIS A 191 -5.63 -7.46 27.69
N GLY A 192 -6.82 -8.03 27.89
CA GLY A 192 -7.05 -9.09 28.86
C GLY A 192 -6.58 -8.73 30.26
N ASN A 193 -5.65 -9.51 30.81
CA ASN A 193 -5.07 -9.32 32.15
C ASN A 193 -3.75 -8.52 32.16
N GLN A 194 -3.35 -7.90 31.04
CA GLN A 194 -2.11 -7.13 30.95
C GLN A 194 -2.34 -5.62 31.16
N SER A 195 -1.32 -4.93 31.68
CA SER A 195 -1.31 -3.47 31.76
C SER A 195 -1.25 -2.85 30.35
N CYS A 196 -1.91 -1.70 30.17
CA CYS A 196 -2.03 -1.05 28.85
C CYS A 196 -0.67 -0.76 28.20
N ALA A 197 0.32 -0.34 28.99
CA ALA A 197 1.68 -0.08 28.50
C ALA A 197 2.46 -1.38 28.18
N GLY A 198 2.30 -2.42 29.00
CA GLY A 198 2.96 -3.71 28.78
C GLY A 198 2.46 -4.40 27.50
N HIS A 199 1.14 -4.40 27.29
CA HIS A 199 0.55 -4.92 26.06
C HIS A 199 0.97 -4.10 24.83
N PHE A 200 1.05 -2.77 24.94
CA PHE A 200 1.50 -1.91 23.84
C PHE A 200 2.94 -2.24 23.40
N ILE A 201 3.88 -2.38 24.35
CA ILE A 201 5.27 -2.70 24.04
C ILE A 201 5.41 -4.10 23.45
N SER A 202 4.76 -5.10 24.05
CA SER A 202 4.78 -6.48 23.55
C SER A 202 4.20 -6.58 22.13
N PHE A 203 3.07 -5.90 21.90
CA PHE A 203 2.45 -5.83 20.58
C PHE A 203 3.35 -5.13 19.56
N LEU A 204 4.04 -4.05 19.96
CA LEU A 204 4.96 -3.32 19.10
C LEU A 204 6.16 -4.19 18.67
N LEU A 205 6.75 -4.94 19.60
CA LEU A 205 7.84 -5.88 19.28
C LEU A 205 7.38 -7.02 18.37
N GLN A 206 6.20 -7.59 18.63
CA GLN A 206 5.62 -8.61 17.75
C GLN A 206 5.29 -8.05 16.35
N ALA A 207 4.71 -6.85 16.27
CA ALA A 207 4.40 -6.20 15.01
C ALA A 207 5.67 -5.91 14.19
N TYR A 208 6.74 -5.46 14.85
CA TYR A 208 8.04 -5.25 14.22
C TYR A 208 8.61 -6.58 13.68
N GLY A 209 8.59 -7.64 14.47
CA GLY A 209 9.04 -8.98 14.03
C GLY A 209 8.27 -9.52 12.81
N ARG A 210 6.96 -9.25 12.72
CA ARG A 210 6.14 -9.62 11.55
C ARG A 210 6.43 -8.75 10.32
N ALA A 211 6.86 -7.50 10.50
CA ALA A 211 7.18 -6.59 9.41
C ALA A 211 8.55 -6.88 8.78
N VAL A 212 9.56 -7.19 9.59
CA VAL A 212 10.95 -7.46 9.15
C VAL A 212 11.05 -8.37 7.91
N PRO A 213 10.43 -9.58 7.84
CA PRO A 213 10.59 -10.48 6.69
C PRO A 213 9.95 -9.97 5.40
N VAL A 214 8.99 -9.05 5.48
CA VAL A 214 8.35 -8.46 4.30
C VAL A 214 9.13 -7.24 3.81
N TYR A 215 9.59 -6.40 4.74
CA TYR A 215 10.26 -5.14 4.40
C TYR A 215 11.73 -5.34 4.02
N ILE A 216 12.46 -6.28 4.65
CA ILE A 216 13.88 -6.50 4.29
C ILE A 216 14.05 -6.81 2.80
N PRO A 217 13.36 -7.79 2.19
CA PRO A 217 13.56 -8.10 0.78
C PRO A 217 13.17 -6.92 -0.13
N VAL A 218 12.07 -6.23 0.20
CA VAL A 218 11.54 -5.14 -0.64
C VAL A 218 12.48 -3.95 -0.69
N TYR A 219 13.20 -3.63 0.39
CA TYR A 219 14.11 -2.49 0.42
C TYR A 219 15.57 -2.87 0.15
N LEU A 220 16.02 -4.02 0.66
CA LEU A 220 17.41 -4.46 0.52
C LEU A 220 17.72 -4.93 -0.91
N VAL A 221 16.81 -5.70 -1.54
CA VAL A 221 17.08 -6.27 -2.88
C VAL A 221 17.22 -5.16 -3.93
N PRO A 222 16.31 -4.17 -4.05
CA PRO A 222 16.51 -3.07 -5.00
C PRO A 222 17.73 -2.23 -4.68
N ALA A 223 18.03 -1.97 -3.40
CA ALA A 223 19.23 -1.23 -3.01
C ALA A 223 20.51 -1.95 -3.47
N LEU A 224 20.57 -3.28 -3.28
CA LEU A 224 21.69 -4.10 -3.72
C LEU A 224 21.78 -4.18 -5.25
N VAL A 225 20.67 -4.35 -5.96
CA VAL A 225 20.67 -4.51 -7.43
C VAL A 225 20.99 -3.18 -8.14
N VAL A 226 20.36 -2.08 -7.73
CA VAL A 226 20.45 -0.78 -8.41
C VAL A 226 21.70 -0.02 -8.00
N HIS A 227 22.08 -0.04 -6.71
CA HIS A 227 23.22 0.73 -6.20
C HIS A 227 24.50 -0.09 -6.01
N ARG A 228 24.60 -1.31 -6.56
CA ARG A 228 25.78 -2.19 -6.41
C ARG A 228 27.11 -1.48 -6.69
N GLN A 229 27.14 -0.63 -7.72
CA GLN A 229 28.36 0.04 -8.16
C GLN A 229 28.80 1.13 -7.17
N ASP A 230 27.85 1.88 -6.62
CA ASP A 230 28.12 2.91 -5.61
C ASP A 230 28.46 2.31 -4.25
N LEU A 231 27.83 1.18 -3.90
CA LEU A 231 28.12 0.43 -2.67
C LEU A 231 29.55 -0.16 -2.70
N MET A 232 29.95 -0.76 -3.81
CA MET A 232 31.30 -1.31 -3.97
C MET A 232 32.38 -0.22 -3.95
N LYS A 233 32.13 0.92 -4.61
CA LYS A 233 33.04 2.09 -4.54
C LYS A 233 33.20 2.58 -3.11
N ARG A 234 32.10 2.79 -2.37
CA ARG A 234 32.15 3.24 -0.97
C ARG A 234 32.85 2.23 -0.06
N TYR A 235 32.61 0.93 -0.25
CA TYR A 235 33.31 -0.13 0.48
C TYR A 235 34.83 -0.06 0.28
N THR A 236 35.28 0.07 -0.97
CA THR A 236 36.72 0.18 -1.26
C THR A 236 37.36 1.43 -0.66
N THR A 237 36.67 2.58 -0.68
CA THR A 237 37.15 3.84 -0.07
C THR A 237 37.21 3.78 1.46
N VAL A 238 36.27 3.06 2.10
CA VAL A 238 36.28 2.87 3.56
C VAL A 238 37.38 1.87 3.95
N SER A 239 37.52 0.77 3.20
CA SER A 239 38.57 -0.22 3.43
C SER A 239 39.97 0.39 3.30
N SER A 240 40.20 1.25 2.30
CA SER A 240 41.49 1.93 2.10
C SER A 240 41.80 2.97 3.18
N LYS A 241 40.78 3.52 3.85
CA LYS A 241 40.94 4.45 4.98
C LYS A 241 41.17 3.75 6.32
N LEU A 242 40.79 2.48 6.43
CA LEU A 242 41.03 1.64 7.62
C LEU A 242 42.40 0.93 7.59
N THR A 243 43.05 0.89 6.41
CA THR A 243 44.39 0.27 6.21
C THR A 243 45.52 1.30 6.06
N SER A 244 45.22 2.59 6.16
CA SER A 244 46.20 3.69 6.23
C SER A 244 46.17 4.33 7.61
#